data_AF-R9IYU8-F1
#
_entry.id   AF-R9IYU8-F1
#
_cell.length_a   1.000
_cell.length_b   1.000
_cell.length_c   1.000
_cell.angle_alpha   90.00
_cell.angle_beta   90.00
_cell.angle_gamma   90.00
#
_symmetry.space_group_name_H-M   'P 1'
#
loop_
_entity.id
_entity.type
_entity.pdbx_description
1 polymer ?
#
loop_
_entity_poly.entity_id
_entity_poly.type
_entity_poly.pdbx_seq_one_letter_code
_entity_poly.pdbx_strand_id
1 'polypeptide(L)'
;MKYAAKRTLCALLALVLLCGLTACGGAKAVDPETCTYDEMVEYLTAKGYISKDSSPVDMLTTEGYLTDNTDGEIPFAPFADKAQDYDGLWLMWWDAAAPSEAYTNCFQNLAMNGGTVVYMGGAAVLETAAHNGSFAIAFGDGYAQKDAVMADFQGLSGK
;
A
#
# COMPACT_ATOMS: atom_id res chain seq x y z
N MET A 1 46.26 -8.78 48.08
CA MET A 1 44.92 -8.81 48.71
C MET A 1 44.03 -7.80 47.99
N LYS A 2 42.90 -8.25 47.42
CA LYS A 2 41.59 -7.57 47.18
C LYS A 2 41.63 -6.33 46.25
N TYR A 3 40.88 -6.15 45.15
CA TYR A 3 39.50 -6.50 44.75
C TYR A 3 39.48 -6.59 43.20
N ALA A 4 38.98 -7.65 42.56
CA ALA A 4 37.58 -7.98 42.26
C ALA A 4 36.94 -7.13 41.14
N ALA A 5 36.50 -7.86 40.12
CA ALA A 5 35.82 -7.51 38.88
C ALA A 5 34.71 -6.44 38.96
N LYS A 6 34.53 -5.69 37.85
CA LYS A 6 33.23 -5.24 37.30
C LYS A 6 33.43 -4.39 36.05
N ARG A 7 33.09 -4.93 34.87
CA ARG A 7 32.42 -4.25 33.72
C ARG A 7 32.42 -5.17 32.50
N THR A 8 31.61 -6.22 32.57
CA THR A 8 31.17 -6.99 31.41
C THR A 8 29.66 -7.15 31.55
N LEU A 9 28.93 -6.11 31.16
CA LEU A 9 27.46 -6.15 31.13
C LEU A 9 26.96 -5.13 30.10
N CYS A 10 27.09 -5.45 28.80
CA CYS A 10 26.35 -4.78 27.72
C CYS A 10 26.32 -5.59 26.40
N ALA A 11 26.57 -6.90 26.44
CA ALA A 11 26.62 -7.75 25.23
C ALA A 11 25.60 -8.90 25.24
N LEU A 12 24.51 -8.77 26.01
CA LEU A 12 23.52 -9.86 26.20
C LEU A 12 22.06 -9.37 26.10
N LEU A 13 21.82 -8.46 25.15
CA LEU A 13 20.49 -8.00 24.75
C LEU A 13 20.37 -7.98 23.21
N ALA A 14 20.87 -9.02 22.56
CA ALA A 14 20.46 -9.42 21.20
C ALA A 14 19.76 -10.79 21.29
N LEU A 15 18.94 -10.94 22.34
CA LEU A 15 18.10 -12.10 22.55
C LEU A 15 16.86 -11.92 21.66
N VAL A 16 16.84 -12.68 20.56
CA VAL A 16 15.66 -13.41 20.10
C VAL A 16 14.42 -12.54 19.80
N LEU A 17 14.34 -12.07 18.57
CA LEU A 17 13.09 -11.62 17.93
C LEU A 17 13.01 -12.16 16.49
N LEU A 18 13.40 -13.43 16.31
CA LEU A 18 13.37 -14.15 15.02
C LEU A 18 12.51 -15.42 15.05
N CYS A 19 11.68 -15.60 16.06
CA CYS A 19 10.68 -16.67 16.09
C CYS A 19 9.29 -16.07 16.16
N GLY A 20 8.56 -16.04 15.04
CA GLY A 20 7.17 -15.60 15.09
C GLY A 20 6.36 -15.44 13.81
N LEU A 21 6.79 -15.89 12.62
CA LEU A 21 5.90 -15.87 11.44
C LEU A 21 5.98 -17.17 10.63
N THR A 22 5.78 -18.30 11.29
CA THR A 22 5.30 -19.50 10.59
C THR A 22 3.78 -19.42 10.50
N ALA A 23 3.29 -18.64 9.55
CA ALA A 23 1.97 -18.83 8.96
C ALA A 23 2.12 -18.92 7.44
N CYS A 24 2.95 -19.85 6.97
CA CYS A 24 3.01 -20.24 5.55
C CYS A 24 1.79 -21.10 5.19
N GLY A 25 0.59 -20.53 5.28
CA GLY A 25 -0.37 -20.77 4.23
C GLY A 25 0.07 -19.85 3.10
N GLY A 26 0.68 -20.39 2.04
CA GLY A 26 1.17 -19.57 0.93
C GLY A 26 0.08 -18.61 0.47
N ALA A 27 0.45 -17.36 0.19
CA ALA A 27 -0.51 -16.36 -0.29
C ALA A 27 -1.30 -16.94 -1.46
N LYS A 28 -2.64 -16.92 -1.37
CA LYS A 28 -3.52 -17.33 -2.46
C LYS A 28 -3.13 -16.51 -3.69
N ALA A 29 -2.93 -17.16 -4.83
CA ALA A 29 -2.69 -16.44 -6.08
C ALA A 29 -3.91 -15.57 -6.39
N VAL A 30 -3.70 -14.27 -6.52
CA VAL A 30 -4.71 -13.28 -6.93
C VAL A 30 -4.43 -12.84 -8.35
N ASP A 31 -5.50 -12.52 -9.08
CA ASP A 31 -5.47 -11.95 -10.41
C ASP A 31 -5.85 -10.46 -10.29
N PRO A 32 -4.94 -9.51 -10.50
CA PRO A 32 -5.23 -8.08 -10.34
C PRO A 32 -6.33 -7.54 -11.26
N GLU A 33 -6.66 -8.23 -12.35
CA GLU A 33 -7.73 -7.80 -13.26
C GLU A 33 -9.12 -8.14 -12.72
N THR A 34 -9.24 -9.22 -11.93
CA THR A 34 -10.52 -9.81 -11.55
C THR A 34 -10.74 -9.99 -10.05
N CYS A 35 -9.69 -9.97 -9.23
CA CYS A 35 -9.82 -10.14 -7.80
C CYS A 35 -10.50 -8.94 -7.15
N THR A 36 -11.24 -9.22 -6.08
CA THR A 36 -11.85 -8.17 -5.26
C THR A 36 -10.78 -7.40 -4.49
N TYR A 37 -11.13 -6.21 -3.99
CA TYR A 37 -10.26 -5.45 -3.09
C TYR A 37 -9.80 -6.28 -1.89
N ASP A 38 -10.74 -6.96 -1.23
CA ASP A 38 -10.46 -7.68 0.00
C ASP A 38 -9.54 -8.89 -0.27
N GLU A 39 -9.63 -9.53 -1.43
CA GLU A 39 -8.68 -10.58 -1.83
C GLU A 39 -7.25 -10.05 -2.04
N MET A 40 -7.09 -8.85 -2.60
CA MET A 40 -5.77 -8.21 -2.71
C MET A 40 -5.21 -7.86 -1.32
N VAL A 41 -6.05 -7.37 -0.41
CA VAL A 41 -5.67 -7.11 0.99
C VAL A 41 -5.25 -8.39 1.70
N GLU A 42 -5.99 -9.49 1.54
CA GLU A 42 -5.63 -10.80 2.08
C GLU A 42 -4.27 -11.28 1.54
N TYR A 43 -4.02 -11.11 0.24
CA TYR A 43 -2.73 -11.44 -0.38
C TYR A 43 -1.57 -10.64 0.24
N LEU A 44 -1.71 -9.30 0.31
CA LEU A 44 -0.68 -8.42 0.87
C LEU A 44 -0.47 -8.67 2.37
N THR A 45 -1.53 -9.01 3.10
CA THR A 45 -1.46 -9.41 4.51
C THR A 45 -0.73 -10.74 4.68
N ALA A 46 -1.04 -11.74 3.84
CA ALA A 46 -0.37 -13.04 3.87
C ALA A 46 1.13 -12.94 3.54
N LYS A 47 1.51 -11.98 2.70
CA LYS A 47 2.91 -11.62 2.40
C LYS A 47 3.61 -10.86 3.54
N GLY A 48 2.86 -10.34 4.52
CA GLY A 48 3.39 -9.53 5.62
C GLY A 48 3.63 -8.07 5.26
N TYR A 49 3.02 -7.58 4.17
CA TYR A 49 3.10 -6.19 3.74
C TYR A 49 2.07 -5.31 4.42
N ILE A 50 0.92 -5.89 4.76
CA ILE A 50 -0.12 -5.29 5.61
C ILE A 50 -0.12 -6.04 6.95
N SER A 51 -0.12 -5.28 8.05
CA SER A 51 -0.26 -5.87 9.39
C SER A 51 -1.67 -6.43 9.57
N LYS A 52 -1.80 -7.60 10.21
CA LYS A 52 -3.11 -8.16 10.59
C LYS A 52 -3.88 -7.28 11.57
N ASP A 53 -3.15 -6.45 12.30
CA ASP A 53 -3.70 -5.50 13.27
C ASP A 53 -3.82 -4.07 12.69
N SER A 54 -3.63 -3.91 11.37
CA SER A 54 -3.74 -2.62 10.70
C SER A 54 -5.16 -2.06 10.84
N SER A 55 -5.25 -0.77 11.13
CA SER A 55 -6.51 -0.01 11.18
C SER A 55 -6.52 0.93 9.98
N PRO A 56 -7.02 0.47 8.82
CA PRO A 56 -6.86 1.22 7.58
C PRO A 56 -7.56 2.57 7.65
N VAL A 57 -6.90 3.60 7.11
CA VAL A 57 -7.47 4.94 6.95
C VAL A 57 -8.08 5.05 5.56
N ASP A 58 -9.33 5.54 5.48
CA ASP A 58 -9.99 5.80 4.19
C ASP A 58 -9.40 7.06 3.55
N MET A 59 -8.71 6.88 2.43
CA MET A 59 -8.04 7.97 1.71
C MET A 59 -9.03 8.88 0.98
N LEU A 60 -10.25 8.41 0.69
CA LEU A 60 -11.23 9.17 -0.09
C LEU A 60 -11.92 10.25 0.75
N THR A 61 -11.89 10.09 2.07
CA THR A 61 -12.56 10.96 3.06
C THR A 61 -11.61 11.59 4.06
N THR A 62 -10.30 11.40 3.90
CA THR A 62 -9.26 11.93 4.79
C THR A 62 -8.35 12.88 4.01
N GLU A 63 -8.05 14.03 4.61
CA GLU A 63 -7.10 15.01 4.07
C GLU A 63 -5.66 14.44 4.00
N GLY A 64 -4.83 15.01 3.12
CA GLY A 64 -3.39 14.71 3.04
C GLY A 64 -2.96 13.64 2.03
N TYR A 65 -3.89 12.95 1.35
CA TYR A 65 -3.54 11.95 0.31
C TYR A 65 -3.51 12.50 -1.11
N LEU A 66 -4.27 13.56 -1.39
CA LEU A 66 -4.23 14.29 -2.64
C LEU A 66 -3.86 15.74 -2.37
N THR A 67 -2.74 16.15 -2.94
CA THR A 67 -2.27 17.54 -2.91
C THR A 67 -2.71 18.21 -4.19
N ASP A 68 -3.37 19.36 -4.07
CA ASP A 68 -3.68 20.19 -5.22
C ASP A 68 -2.42 20.91 -5.75
N ASN A 69 -2.50 21.49 -6.93
CA ASN A 69 -1.38 22.20 -7.57
C ASN A 69 -1.00 23.54 -6.88
N THR A 70 -1.62 23.86 -5.76
CA THR A 70 -1.32 25.00 -4.88
C THR A 70 -0.83 24.58 -3.51
N ASP A 71 -0.48 23.29 -3.34
CA ASP A 71 -0.13 22.67 -2.06
C ASP A 71 -1.29 22.68 -1.03
N GLY A 72 -2.53 22.86 -1.51
CA GLY A 72 -3.75 22.76 -0.73
C GLY A 72 -4.20 21.31 -0.59
N GLU A 73 -4.69 20.94 0.59
CA GLU A 73 -5.25 19.61 0.84
C GLU A 73 -6.72 19.58 0.39
N ILE A 74 -7.09 18.49 -0.30
CA ILE A 74 -8.49 18.25 -0.68
C ILE A 74 -9.13 17.33 0.38
N PRO A 75 -10.21 17.78 1.07
CA PRO A 75 -10.82 17.02 2.16
C PRO A 75 -11.61 15.79 1.74
N PHE A 76 -12.12 15.78 0.50
CA PHE A 76 -12.85 14.65 -0.06
C PHE A 76 -12.53 14.51 -1.53
N ALA A 77 -12.03 13.35 -1.91
CA ALA A 77 -11.63 13.07 -3.28
C ALA A 77 -11.95 11.60 -3.63
N PRO A 78 -13.06 11.34 -4.32
CA PRO A 78 -13.41 9.99 -4.79
C PRO A 78 -12.61 9.65 -6.06
N PHE A 79 -11.28 9.58 -5.94
CA PHE A 79 -10.39 9.28 -7.07
C PHE A 79 -10.27 7.79 -7.38
N ALA A 80 -10.80 6.92 -6.51
CA ALA A 80 -10.91 5.48 -6.68
C ALA A 80 -12.23 4.97 -6.10
N ASP A 81 -12.63 3.74 -6.45
CA ASP A 81 -13.83 3.10 -5.87
C ASP A 81 -13.57 2.63 -4.44
N LYS A 82 -12.31 2.28 -4.14
CA LYS A 82 -11.80 2.07 -2.79
C LYS A 82 -10.32 2.45 -2.73
N ALA A 83 -9.94 3.25 -1.73
CA ALA A 83 -8.55 3.59 -1.46
C ALA A 83 -8.31 3.63 0.05
N GLN A 84 -7.38 2.81 0.53
CA GLN A 84 -7.06 2.75 1.96
C GLN A 84 -5.55 2.81 2.19
N ASP A 85 -5.18 3.50 3.27
CA ASP A 85 -3.82 3.49 3.82
C ASP A 85 -3.71 2.44 4.93
N TYR A 86 -2.84 1.46 4.72
CA TYR A 86 -2.46 0.41 5.67
C TYR A 86 -1.10 0.72 6.30
N ASP A 87 -1.06 1.76 7.14
CA ASP A 87 0.14 2.18 7.87
C ASP A 87 1.35 2.49 6.95
N GLY A 88 1.08 3.21 5.86
CA GLY A 88 2.04 3.66 4.86
C GLY A 88 2.04 2.85 3.56
N LEU A 89 1.29 1.76 3.46
CA LEU A 89 0.99 1.11 2.17
C LEU A 89 -0.38 1.56 1.70
N TRP A 90 -0.42 2.35 0.63
CA TRP A 90 -1.66 2.88 0.09
C TRP A 90 -2.13 1.96 -1.03
N LEU A 91 -3.32 1.40 -0.91
CA LEU A 91 -3.90 0.49 -1.89
C LEU A 91 -5.17 1.10 -2.50
N MET A 92 -5.14 1.30 -3.81
CA MET A 92 -6.22 1.87 -4.60
C MET A 92 -6.78 0.85 -5.57
N TRP A 93 -8.09 0.88 -5.77
CA TRP A 93 -8.82 -0.03 -6.65
C TRP A 93 -9.97 0.66 -7.37
N TRP A 94 -10.18 0.24 -8.61
CA TRP A 94 -11.29 0.67 -9.44
C TRP A 94 -12.07 -0.54 -9.94
N ASP A 95 -13.39 -0.51 -9.83
CA ASP A 95 -14.24 -1.61 -10.27
C ASP A 95 -14.38 -1.60 -11.80
N ALA A 96 -13.53 -2.38 -12.47
CA ALA A 96 -13.60 -2.53 -13.92
C ALA A 96 -14.85 -3.28 -14.40
N ALA A 97 -15.49 -4.07 -13.55
CA ALA A 97 -16.72 -4.81 -13.89
C ALA A 97 -17.97 -3.92 -13.81
N ALA A 98 -17.95 -2.90 -12.94
CA ALA A 98 -18.98 -1.87 -12.83
C ALA A 98 -18.36 -0.45 -12.87
N PRO A 99 -17.96 0.05 -14.05
CA PRO A 99 -17.23 1.30 -14.19
C PRO A 99 -17.93 2.50 -13.54
N SER A 100 -17.26 3.11 -12.56
CA SER A 100 -17.70 4.34 -11.90
C SER A 100 -17.19 5.60 -12.61
N GLU A 101 -17.56 6.78 -12.07
CA GLU A 101 -16.93 8.04 -12.46
C GLU A 101 -15.43 8.05 -12.15
N ALA A 102 -15.01 7.47 -11.03
CA ALA A 102 -13.60 7.35 -10.67
C ALA A 102 -12.84 6.47 -11.68
N TYR A 103 -13.43 5.34 -12.09
CA TYR A 103 -12.87 4.48 -13.14
C TYR A 103 -12.68 5.26 -14.45
N THR A 104 -13.72 5.96 -14.90
CA THR A 104 -13.72 6.68 -16.18
C THR A 104 -12.74 7.85 -16.17
N ASN A 105 -12.72 8.64 -15.09
CA ASN A 105 -11.95 9.89 -15.05
C ASN A 105 -10.51 9.71 -14.56
N CYS A 106 -10.25 8.75 -13.67
CA CYS A 106 -8.94 8.57 -13.04
C CYS A 106 -8.21 7.33 -13.57
N PHE A 107 -8.87 6.17 -13.62
CA PHE A 107 -8.21 4.90 -13.95
C PHE A 107 -7.89 4.75 -15.44
N GLN A 108 -8.83 5.04 -16.34
CA GLN A 108 -8.62 4.85 -17.80
C GLN A 108 -7.41 5.62 -18.34
N ASN A 109 -7.03 6.72 -17.70
CA ASN A 109 -5.89 7.54 -18.08
C ASN A 109 -4.61 7.22 -17.28
N LEU A 110 -4.67 6.35 -16.26
CA LEU A 110 -3.57 6.09 -15.33
C LEU A 110 -2.29 5.71 -16.07
N ALA A 111 -2.38 4.76 -17.02
CA ALA A 111 -1.23 4.33 -17.81
C ALA A 111 -0.69 5.45 -18.73
N MET A 112 -1.57 6.26 -19.33
CA MET A 112 -1.16 7.40 -20.17
C MET A 112 -0.50 8.51 -19.35
N ASN A 113 -0.85 8.62 -18.06
CA ASN A 113 -0.26 9.55 -17.10
C ASN A 113 0.97 8.97 -16.37
N GLY A 114 1.57 7.90 -16.89
CA GLY A 114 2.76 7.28 -16.31
C GLY A 114 2.54 6.67 -14.92
N GLY A 115 1.31 6.24 -14.61
CA GLY A 115 0.93 5.75 -13.30
C GLY A 115 0.43 6.83 -12.34
N THR A 116 0.31 8.08 -12.78
CA THR A 116 -0.20 9.16 -11.92
C THR A 116 -1.72 9.22 -11.95
N VAL A 117 -2.35 9.14 -10.78
CA VAL A 117 -3.78 9.43 -10.62
C VAL A 117 -3.97 10.93 -10.81
N VAL A 118 -4.77 11.31 -11.80
CA VAL A 118 -5.08 12.70 -12.12
C VAL A 118 -6.53 12.97 -11.76
N TYR A 119 -6.76 13.84 -10.78
CA TYR A 119 -8.09 14.17 -10.27
C TYR A 119 -8.50 15.59 -10.71
N MET A 120 -9.80 15.78 -10.99
CA MET A 120 -10.39 17.07 -11.39
C MET A 120 -9.64 17.77 -12.55
N GLY A 121 -9.24 16.99 -13.57
CA GLY A 121 -8.53 17.52 -14.72
C GLY A 121 -7.11 18.01 -14.44
N GLY A 122 -6.48 17.51 -13.37
CA GLY A 122 -5.12 17.90 -12.97
C GLY A 122 -5.06 18.98 -11.89
N ALA A 123 -6.19 19.32 -11.27
CA ALA A 123 -6.19 20.17 -10.09
C ALA A 123 -5.48 19.50 -8.91
N ALA A 124 -5.55 18.16 -8.81
CA ALA A 124 -4.78 17.37 -7.85
C ALA A 124 -4.24 16.09 -8.50
N VAL A 125 -3.10 15.62 -8.00
CA VAL A 125 -2.42 14.42 -8.51
C VAL A 125 -1.91 13.56 -7.37
N LEU A 126 -1.89 12.25 -7.60
CA LEU A 126 -1.24 11.28 -6.72
C LEU A 126 -0.34 10.39 -7.57
N GLU A 127 0.97 10.48 -7.33
CA GLU A 127 1.96 9.63 -7.99
C GLU A 127 1.90 8.23 -7.39
N THR A 128 1.59 7.22 -8.20
CA THR A 128 1.61 5.82 -7.74
C THR A 128 3.01 5.24 -7.93
N ALA A 129 3.36 4.30 -7.06
CA ALA A 129 4.61 3.55 -7.15
C ALA A 129 4.52 2.40 -8.17
N ALA A 130 3.34 1.77 -8.30
CA ALA A 130 3.06 0.77 -9.32
C ALA A 130 1.54 0.64 -9.55
N HIS A 131 1.17 0.17 -10.74
CA HIS A 131 -0.19 -0.25 -11.06
C HIS A 131 -0.19 -1.63 -11.74
N ASN A 132 -1.21 -2.43 -11.48
CA ASN A 132 -1.40 -3.75 -12.06
C ASN A 132 -2.89 -4.13 -12.06
N GLY A 133 -3.42 -4.53 -13.23
CA GLY A 133 -4.85 -4.73 -13.44
C GLY A 133 -5.65 -3.52 -12.98
N SER A 134 -6.64 -3.76 -12.13
CA SER A 134 -7.55 -2.75 -11.58
C SER A 134 -7.04 -2.05 -10.31
N PHE A 135 -5.74 -2.22 -9.99
CA PHE A 135 -5.14 -1.75 -8.75
C PHE A 135 -3.94 -0.83 -8.99
N ALA A 136 -3.72 0.06 -8.03
CA ALA A 136 -2.47 0.79 -7.89
C ALA A 136 -2.03 0.84 -6.44
N ILE A 137 -0.72 1.01 -6.23
CA ILE A 137 -0.12 1.19 -4.91
C ILE A 137 0.72 2.47 -4.86
N ALA A 138 0.72 3.10 -3.71
CA ALA A 138 1.63 4.19 -3.36
C ALA A 138 2.13 3.98 -1.93
N PHE A 139 3.04 4.82 -1.48
CA PHE A 139 3.64 4.67 -0.16
C PHE A 139 3.71 5.99 0.57
N GLY A 140 3.25 5.97 1.82
CA GLY A 140 3.57 7.02 2.78
C GLY A 140 5.06 7.11 3.08
N ASP A 141 5.43 8.19 3.75
CA ASP A 141 6.79 8.39 4.23
C ASP A 141 7.17 7.31 5.25
N GLY A 142 8.38 6.75 5.09
CA GLY A 142 8.91 5.76 6.02
C GLY A 142 8.40 4.33 5.86
N TYR A 143 7.50 4.01 4.90
CA TYR A 143 7.16 2.62 4.62
C TYR A 143 8.41 1.82 4.20
N ALA A 144 8.72 0.73 4.90
CA ALA A 144 10.04 0.10 4.84
C ALA A 144 10.21 -0.89 3.67
N GLN A 145 9.12 -1.48 3.17
CA GLN A 145 9.17 -2.63 2.26
C GLN A 145 8.87 -2.27 0.79
N LYS A 146 9.07 -1.01 0.39
CA LYS A 146 8.63 -0.46 -0.92
C LYS A 146 9.03 -1.36 -2.10
N ASP A 147 10.32 -1.67 -2.23
CA ASP A 147 10.84 -2.46 -3.36
C ASP A 147 10.27 -3.88 -3.43
N ALA A 148 10.12 -4.54 -2.27
CA ALA A 148 9.60 -5.90 -2.21
C ALA A 148 8.11 -5.93 -2.60
N VAL A 149 7.33 -4.97 -2.08
CA VAL A 149 5.91 -4.83 -2.42
C VAL A 149 5.73 -4.57 -3.91
N MET A 150 6.49 -3.63 -4.48
CA MET A 150 6.41 -3.32 -5.92
C MET A 150 6.75 -4.53 -6.78
N ALA A 151 7.83 -5.25 -6.44
CA ALA A 151 8.26 -6.42 -7.20
C ALA A 151 7.19 -7.54 -7.17
N ASP A 152 6.65 -7.85 -5.99
CA ASP A 152 5.60 -8.85 -5.85
C ASP A 152 4.30 -8.42 -6.55
N PHE A 153 3.90 -7.16 -6.37
CA PHE A 153 2.67 -6.60 -6.93
C PHE A 153 2.70 -6.54 -8.47
N GLN A 154 3.81 -6.09 -9.06
CA GLN A 154 4.00 -6.10 -10.53
C GLN A 154 4.19 -7.52 -11.08
N GLY A 155 4.69 -8.45 -10.26
CA GLY A 155 4.84 -9.85 -10.63
C GLY A 155 3.53 -10.65 -10.65
N LEU A 156 2.43 -10.08 -10.16
CA LEU A 156 1.10 -10.68 -10.28
C LEU A 156 0.68 -10.70 -11.75
N SER A 157 0.27 -11.87 -12.23
CA SER A 157 -0.23 -12.06 -13.60
C SER A 157 -1.70 -12.41 -13.58
N GLY A 158 -2.48 -11.84 -14.50
CA GLY A 158 -3.82 -12.32 -14.79
C GLY A 158 -3.80 -13.78 -15.25
N LYS A 159 -4.81 -14.56 -14.88
CA LYS A 159 -4.92 -15.98 -15.25
C LYS A 159 -5.69 -16.20 -16.54
#